data_AF-A0A3D0J5T8-F1
#
_entry.id   AF-A0A3D0J5T8-F1
#
_cell.length_a   1.000
_cell.length_b   1.000
_cell.length_c   1.000
_cell.angle_alpha   90.00
_cell.angle_beta   90.00
_cell.angle_gamma   90.00
#
_symmetry.space_group_name_H-M   'P 1'
#
loop_
_entity.id
_entity.type
_entity.pdbx_description
1 polymer ?
#
loop_
_entity_poly.entity_id
_entity_poly.type
_entity_poly.pdbx_seq_one_letter_code
_entity_poly.pdbx_strand_id
1 'polypeptide(L)'
;MIPEKTKRRKVKITLRREAGYSQRDLQAETGIPQLVIAYYEKQTKHIPAHLLPKISKALDVTVDQLMGLDKLKAAPKTKDNRLYRRLSQLEKLPAKERKQIVQLLDTYLEREKLRKPPQQLKTANGR
;
A
#
# COMPACT_ATOMS: atom_id res chain seq x y z
N MET A 1 -1.87 -28.47 -17.91
CA MET A 1 -0.46 -28.04 -17.74
C MET A 1 -0.36 -26.57 -18.18
N ILE A 2 -0.45 -25.63 -17.24
CA ILE A 2 -0.50 -24.17 -17.52
C ILE A 2 0.88 -23.57 -17.25
N PRO A 3 1.45 -22.71 -18.12
CA PRO A 3 2.87 -22.35 -18.04
C PRO A 3 3.16 -21.38 -16.88
N GLU A 4 4.00 -21.83 -15.95
CA GLU A 4 4.51 -21.11 -14.76
C GLU A 4 5.18 -19.74 -15.04
N LYS A 5 5.57 -19.48 -16.29
CA LYS A 5 6.50 -18.39 -16.65
C LYS A 5 5.88 -16.98 -16.58
N THR A 6 4.55 -16.86 -16.62
CA THR A 6 3.86 -15.55 -16.67
C THR A 6 3.66 -14.93 -15.28
N LYS A 7 3.61 -15.76 -14.23
CA LYS A 7 3.26 -15.32 -12.86
C LYS A 7 4.40 -14.52 -12.20
N ARG A 8 5.66 -14.89 -12.46
CA ARG A 8 6.84 -14.33 -11.79
C ARG A 8 7.17 -12.87 -12.18
N ARG A 9 6.77 -12.40 -13.37
CA ARG A 9 7.02 -11.01 -13.81
C ARG A 9 6.24 -9.96 -13.00
N LYS A 10 5.07 -10.33 -12.47
CA LYS A 10 4.14 -9.36 -11.89
C LYS A 10 4.29 -9.20 -10.38
N VAL A 11 4.89 -10.18 -9.69
CA VAL A 11 4.96 -10.23 -8.21
C VAL A 11 5.57 -8.95 -7.62
N LYS A 12 6.71 -8.48 -8.16
CA LYS A 12 7.43 -7.30 -7.63
C LYS A 12 6.61 -5.99 -7.73
N ILE A 13 6.00 -5.74 -8.89
CA ILE A 13 5.17 -4.55 -9.13
C ILE A 13 3.90 -4.62 -8.28
N THR A 14 3.30 -5.81 -8.21
CA THR A 14 2.10 -6.05 -7.43
C THR A 14 2.36 -5.79 -5.95
N LEU A 15 3.44 -6.32 -5.38
CA LEU A 15 3.80 -6.10 -3.97
C LEU A 15 4.03 -4.63 -3.64
N ARG A 16 4.75 -3.87 -4.49
CA ARG A 16 4.93 -2.43 -4.28
C ARG A 16 3.58 -1.70 -4.27
N ARG A 17 2.69 -2.03 -5.21
CA ARG A 17 1.37 -1.38 -5.34
C ARG A 17 0.43 -1.78 -4.21
N GLU A 18 0.43 -3.05 -3.80
CA GLU A 18 -0.31 -3.55 -2.65
C GLU A 18 0.16 -2.90 -1.34
N ALA A 19 1.46 -2.64 -1.24
CA ALA A 19 2.03 -1.85 -0.15
C ALA A 19 1.77 -0.33 -0.28
N GLY A 20 1.10 0.13 -1.33
CA GLY A 20 0.73 1.54 -1.52
C GLY A 20 1.90 2.46 -1.92
N TYR A 21 3.04 1.92 -2.34
CA TYR A 21 4.21 2.70 -2.74
C TYR A 21 4.11 3.08 -4.22
N SER A 22 4.45 4.31 -4.59
CA SER A 22 4.95 4.65 -5.93
C SER A 22 6.43 4.25 -6.07
N GLN A 23 6.99 4.26 -7.28
CA GLN A 23 8.45 4.00 -7.45
C GLN A 23 9.30 5.08 -6.74
N ARG A 24 8.80 6.33 -6.69
CA ARG A 24 9.45 7.43 -5.97
C ARG A 24 9.38 7.25 -4.46
N ASP A 25 8.24 6.77 -3.96
CA ASP A 25 8.09 6.49 -2.53
C ASP A 25 9.02 5.37 -2.09
N LEU A 26 9.21 4.35 -2.93
CA LEU A 26 10.11 3.25 -2.64
C LEU A 26 11.58 3.70 -2.73
N GLN A 27 11.91 4.60 -3.65
CA GLN A 27 13.23 5.25 -3.66
C GLN A 27 13.47 6.00 -2.34
N ALA A 28 12.53 6.85 -1.92
CA ALA A 28 12.66 7.63 -0.70
C ALA A 28 12.86 6.75 0.55
N GLU A 29 12.19 5.59 0.59
CA GLU A 29 12.27 4.66 1.72
C GLU A 29 13.55 3.80 1.70
N THR A 30 13.97 3.32 0.52
CA THR A 30 15.07 2.34 0.39
C THR A 30 16.42 2.96 0.05
N GLY A 31 16.43 4.22 -0.41
CA GLY A 31 17.59 4.88 -1.01
C GLY A 31 17.97 4.33 -2.39
N ILE A 32 17.19 3.40 -2.95
CA ILE A 32 17.47 2.81 -4.27
C ILE A 32 16.96 3.78 -5.35
N PRO A 33 17.78 4.16 -6.36
CA PRO A 33 17.32 5.08 -7.40
C PRO A 33 16.06 4.58 -8.12
N GLN A 34 15.12 5.48 -8.42
CA GLN A 34 13.86 5.14 -9.11
C GLN A 34 14.10 4.39 -10.43
N LEU A 35 15.13 4.75 -11.18
CA LEU A 35 15.51 4.07 -12.42
C LEU A 35 15.90 2.60 -12.17
N VAL A 36 16.63 2.34 -11.08
CA VAL A 36 17.05 1.01 -10.66
C VAL A 36 15.82 0.18 -10.24
N ILE A 37 14.90 0.79 -9.47
CA ILE A 37 13.62 0.16 -9.11
C ILE A 37 12.82 -0.20 -10.37
N ALA A 38 12.67 0.74 -11.30
CA ALA A 38 11.93 0.52 -12.55
C ALA A 38 12.58 -0.56 -13.43
N TYR A 39 13.92 -0.62 -13.47
CA TYR A 39 14.67 -1.66 -14.17
C TYR A 39 14.37 -3.05 -13.60
N TYR A 40 14.44 -3.21 -12.27
CA TYR A 40 14.14 -4.50 -11.62
C TYR A 40 12.66 -4.90 -11.68
N GLU A 41 11.76 -3.94 -11.80
CA GLU A 41 10.34 -4.18 -12.03
C GLU A 41 10.03 -4.61 -13.47
N LYS A 42 10.71 -4.06 -14.48
CA LYS A 42 10.38 -4.29 -15.90
C LYS A 42 11.25 -5.35 -16.58
N GLN A 43 12.56 -5.32 -16.35
CA GLN A 43 13.53 -5.93 -17.27
C GLN A 43 14.15 -7.24 -16.76
N THR A 44 14.19 -7.47 -15.44
CA THR A 44 14.90 -8.64 -14.91
C THR A 44 14.14 -9.44 -13.86
N LYS A 45 14.35 -10.76 -13.90
CA LYS A 45 13.80 -11.71 -12.92
C LYS A 45 14.57 -11.68 -11.60
N HIS A 46 15.84 -11.25 -11.60
CA HIS A 46 16.70 -11.31 -10.43
C HIS A 46 16.98 -9.92 -9.85
N ILE A 47 16.61 -9.73 -8.59
CA ILE A 47 17.06 -8.59 -7.77
C ILE A 47 18.39 -9.02 -7.12
N PRO A 48 19.44 -8.20 -7.14
CA PRO A 48 20.68 -8.47 -6.42
C PRO A 48 20.43 -8.72 -4.93
N ALA A 49 21.15 -9.70 -4.36
CA ALA A 49 20.94 -10.11 -2.97
C ALA A 49 21.04 -8.95 -1.97
N HIS A 50 21.94 -8.00 -2.21
CA HIS A 50 22.13 -6.83 -1.34
C HIS A 50 20.94 -5.85 -1.32
N LEU A 51 20.03 -5.90 -2.31
CA LEU A 51 18.83 -5.06 -2.35
C LEU A 51 17.61 -5.74 -1.72
N LEU A 52 17.63 -7.07 -1.62
CA LEU A 52 16.49 -7.84 -1.10
C LEU A 52 16.09 -7.41 0.33
N PRO A 53 17.02 -7.27 1.31
CA PRO A 53 16.66 -6.87 2.67
C PRO A 53 16.06 -5.46 2.74
N LYS A 54 16.57 -4.53 1.91
CA LYS A 54 16.08 -3.14 1.88
C LYS A 54 14.64 -3.08 1.37
N ILE A 55 14.36 -3.80 0.29
CA ILE A 55 13.04 -3.82 -0.34
C ILE A 55 12.05 -4.62 0.53
N SER A 56 12.46 -5.76 1.09
CA SER A 56 11.60 -6.59 1.94
C SER A 56 11.18 -5.85 3.20
N LYS A 57 12.11 -5.11 3.84
CA LYS A 57 11.81 -4.27 5.01
C LYS A 57 10.88 -3.10 4.66
N ALA A 58 11.11 -2.41 3.54
CA ALA A 58 10.28 -1.28 3.13
C ALA A 58 8.84 -1.69 2.78
N LEU A 59 8.66 -2.89 2.20
CA LEU A 59 7.36 -3.42 1.81
C LEU A 59 6.68 -4.27 2.89
N ASP A 60 7.34 -4.49 4.03
CA ASP A 60 6.89 -5.35 5.13
C ASP A 60 6.54 -6.79 4.67
N VAL A 61 7.44 -7.39 3.89
CA VAL A 61 7.31 -8.77 3.37
C VAL A 61 8.59 -9.56 3.63
N THR A 62 8.51 -10.89 3.56
CA THR A 62 9.71 -11.73 3.61
C THR A 62 10.45 -11.73 2.27
N VAL A 63 11.73 -12.11 2.29
CA VAL A 63 12.52 -12.25 1.06
C VAL A 63 11.94 -13.35 0.16
N ASP A 64 11.46 -14.44 0.75
CA ASP A 64 10.82 -15.54 0.00
C ASP A 64 9.52 -15.09 -0.68
N GLN A 65 8.73 -14.24 -0.01
CA GLN A 65 7.54 -13.62 -0.58
C GLN A 65 7.89 -12.64 -1.72
N LEU A 66 8.93 -11.82 -1.54
CA LEU A 66 9.42 -10.90 -2.57
C LEU A 66 9.91 -11.63 -3.82
N MET A 67 10.51 -12.82 -3.63
CA MET A 67 10.99 -13.69 -4.70
C MET A 67 9.90 -14.61 -5.29
N GLY A 68 8.72 -14.66 -4.66
CA GLY A 68 7.61 -15.54 -5.04
C GLY A 68 7.90 -17.02 -4.80
N LEU A 69 8.79 -17.33 -3.86
CA LEU A 69 9.15 -18.69 -3.42
C LEU A 69 8.17 -19.23 -2.38
N ASP A 70 7.57 -18.33 -1.58
CA ASP A 70 6.48 -18.67 -0.67
C ASP A 70 5.15 -18.13 -1.21
N LYS A 71 4.04 -18.82 -0.92
CA LYS A 71 2.72 -18.25 -1.19
C LYS A 71 2.59 -17.04 -0.26
N LEU A 72 2.31 -15.87 -0.83
CA LEU A 72 1.87 -14.72 -0.04
C LEU A 72 0.73 -15.24 0.84
N LYS A 73 0.98 -15.40 2.15
CA LYS A 73 -0.11 -15.49 3.11
C LYS A 73 -0.87 -14.22 2.84
N ALA A 74 -2.09 -14.34 2.32
CA ALA A 74 -2.88 -13.18 1.97
C ALA A 74 -3.01 -12.34 3.23
N ALA A 75 -2.14 -11.33 3.38
CA ALA A 75 -2.33 -10.31 4.38
C ALA A 75 -3.73 -9.80 4.09
N PRO A 76 -4.65 -9.87 5.07
CA PRO A 76 -6.08 -9.67 4.85
C PRO A 76 -6.22 -8.33 4.15
N LYS A 77 -6.54 -8.30 2.84
CA LYS A 77 -6.48 -7.12 1.95
C LYS A 77 -6.59 -5.84 2.76
N THR A 78 -5.48 -5.32 3.26
CA THR A 78 -5.56 -4.28 4.29
C THR A 78 -5.87 -3.03 3.54
N LYS A 79 -7.16 -2.67 3.60
CA LYS A 79 -7.73 -1.39 3.20
C LYS A 79 -6.66 -0.29 3.37
N ASP A 80 -6.34 0.33 2.25
CA ASP A 80 -5.47 1.51 2.10
C ASP A 80 -4.22 1.56 2.99
N ASN A 81 -3.23 0.71 2.68
CA ASN A 81 -1.87 0.84 3.22
C ASN A 81 -1.29 2.27 3.00
N ARG A 82 -1.74 2.95 1.92
CA ARG A 82 -1.45 4.36 1.68
C ARG A 82 -2.07 5.30 2.71
N LEU A 83 -3.32 5.09 3.13
CA LEU A 83 -3.95 5.90 4.20
C LEU A 83 -3.24 5.68 5.52
N TYR A 84 -2.96 4.43 5.90
CA TYR A 84 -2.23 4.13 7.14
C TYR A 84 -0.86 4.79 7.18
N ARG A 85 -0.12 4.79 6.06
CA ARG A 85 1.16 5.50 5.96
C ARG A 85 1.01 7.01 6.09
N ARG A 86 0.01 7.60 5.44
CA ARG A 86 -0.29 9.04 5.58
C ARG A 86 -0.67 9.39 7.02
N LEU A 87 -1.41 8.51 7.70
CA LEU A 87 -1.75 8.65 9.12
C LEU A 87 -0.49 8.63 10.00
N SER A 88 0.41 7.66 9.77
CA SER A 88 1.68 7.58 10.51
C SER A 88 2.61 8.77 10.25
N GLN A 89 2.58 9.35 9.04
CA GLN A 89 3.30 10.60 8.76
C GLN A 89 2.66 11.79 9.48
N LEU A 90 1.33 11.85 9.53
CA LEU A 90 0.55 12.89 10.20
C LEU A 90 0.77 12.88 11.71
N GLU A 91 0.95 11.72 12.33
CA GLU A 91 1.28 11.59 13.76
C GLU A 91 2.61 12.26 14.14
N LYS A 92 3.58 12.27 13.21
CA LYS A 92 4.92 12.86 13.39
C LYS A 92 4.95 14.38 13.19
N LEU A 93 3.87 15.00 12.72
CA LEU A 93 3.79 16.44 12.52
C LEU A 93 3.63 17.19 13.86
N PRO A 94 4.03 18.47 13.94
CA PRO A 94 3.73 19.28 15.09
C PRO A 94 2.21 19.44 15.28
N ALA A 95 1.80 19.68 16.52
CA ALA A 95 0.38 19.59 16.91
C ALA A 95 -0.53 20.55 16.12
N LYS A 96 0.00 21.69 15.70
CA LYS A 96 -0.74 22.72 14.95
C LYS A 96 -1.11 22.24 13.55
N GLU A 97 -0.14 21.74 12.80
CA GLU A 97 -0.29 21.22 11.43
C GLU A 97 -1.16 19.97 11.44
N ARG A 98 -0.93 19.07 12.42
CA ARG A 98 -1.76 17.87 12.60
C ARG A 98 -3.23 18.22 12.81
N LYS A 99 -3.53 19.19 13.67
CA LYS A 99 -4.91 19.64 13.96
C LYS A 99 -5.61 20.19 12.72
N GLN A 100 -4.90 20.97 11.90
CA GLN A 100 -5.45 21.52 10.66
C GLN A 100 -5.85 20.40 9.68
N ILE A 101 -5.01 19.37 9.54
CA ILE A 101 -5.30 18.26 8.62
C ILE A 101 -6.49 17.43 9.13
N VAL A 102 -6.59 17.19 10.43
CA VAL A 102 -7.74 16.50 11.04
C VAL A 102 -9.03 17.28 10.79
N GLN A 103 -9.04 18.60 10.99
CA GLN A 103 -10.22 19.44 10.70
C GLN A 103 -10.66 19.37 9.23
N LEU A 104 -9.69 19.34 8.30
CA LEU A 104 -10.00 19.19 6.88
C LEU A 104 -10.65 17.83 6.60
N LEU A 105 -10.11 16.75 7.18
CA LEU A 105 -10.70 15.41 7.07
C LEU A 105 -12.13 15.37 7.63
N ASP A 106 -12.36 15.95 8.81
CA ASP A 106 -13.68 16.04 9.42
C ASP A 106 -14.68 16.73 8.50
N THR A 107 -14.27 17.84 7.88
CA THR A 107 -15.10 18.60 6.92
C THR A 107 -15.56 17.73 5.74
N TYR A 108 -14.65 16.93 5.16
CA TYR A 108 -15.00 16.03 4.07
C TYR A 108 -15.89 14.87 4.51
N LEU A 109 -15.65 14.31 5.71
CA LEU A 109 -16.45 13.22 6.26
C LEU A 109 -17.86 13.68 6.60
N GLU A 110 -18.03 14.87 7.18
CA GLU A 110 -19.34 15.48 7.45
C GLU A 110 -20.10 15.76 6.16
N ARG A 111 -19.43 16.34 5.15
CA ARG A 111 -20.04 16.57 3.85
C ARG A 111 -20.56 15.28 3.22
N GLU A 112 -19.82 14.18 3.32
CA GLU A 112 -20.26 12.90 2.78
C GLU A 112 -21.41 12.26 3.58
N LYS A 113 -21.43 12.44 4.92
CA LYS A 113 -22.56 12.03 5.77
C LYS A 113 -23.84 12.80 5.39
N LEU A 114 -23.74 14.09 5.11
CA LEU A 114 -24.87 14.93 4.69
C LEU A 114 -25.37 14.59 3.28
N ARG A 115 -24.50 14.09 2.40
CA ARG A 115 -24.86 13.65 1.04
C ARG A 115 -25.59 12.31 1.00
N LYS A 116 -25.45 11.46 2.02
CA LYS A 116 -26.22 10.22 2.15
C LYS A 116 -27.49 10.49 2.98
N PRO A 117 -28.69 10.47 2.39
CA PRO A 117 -29.91 10.63 3.18
C PRO A 117 -30.04 9.48 4.20
N PRO A 118 -30.64 9.73 5.39
CA PRO A 118 -30.91 8.70 6.40
C PRO A 118 -32.02 7.75 5.90
N GLN A 119 -31.69 6.84 4.98
CA GLN A 119 -32.67 6.00 4.28
C GLN A 119 -32.56 4.51 4.60
N GLN A 120 -32.04 4.12 5.77
CA GLN A 120 -31.98 2.70 6.18
C GLN A 120 -32.26 2.43 7.67
N LEU A 121 -33.07 3.26 8.36
CA LEU A 121 -33.57 2.93 9.72
C LEU A 121 -35.09 2.73 9.81
N LYS A 122 -35.78 2.54 8.69
CA LYS A 122 -37.22 2.24 8.68
C LYS A 122 -37.57 1.00 7.85
N THR A 123 -37.04 -0.15 8.22
CA THR A 123 -37.63 -1.47 7.90
C THR A 123 -37.39 -2.43 9.06
N ALA A 124 -37.96 -2.12 10.22
CA ALA A 124 -38.15 -3.09 11.31
C ALA A 124 -39.31 -2.59 12.19
N ASN A 125 -40.45 -2.36 11.57
CA ASN A 125 -41.74 -2.28 12.26
C ASN A 125 -42.83 -2.59 11.25
N GLY A 126 -43.41 -3.78 11.34
CA GLY A 126 -44.48 -4.20 10.46
C GLY A 126 -44.77 -5.69 10.49
N ARG A 127 -45.47 -6.10 11.55
CA ARG A 127 -46.44 -7.21 11.64
C ARG A 127 -45.97 -8.63 11.37
#